data_AF-A0A4Y3RJV0-F1
#
_entry.id   AF-A0A4Y3RJV0-F1
#
_cell.length_a   1.000
_cell.length_b   1.000
_cell.length_c   1.000
_cell.angle_alpha   90.00
_cell.angle_beta   90.00
_cell.angle_gamma   90.00
#
_symmetry.space_group_name_H-M   'P 1'
#
loop_
_entity.id
_entity.type
_entity.pdbx_description
1 polymer ?
#
loop_
_entity_poly.entity_id
_entity_poly.type
_entity_poly.pdbx_seq_one_letter_code
_entity_poly.pdbx_strand_id
1 'polypeptide(L)'
;MGLRRLNAGDGTAAKNPTSAEKFKAERTGRPETSRETLREAVRQAVAGADDEKEFFTRLREAGLRVKVRHAPSGDALGYNVALPGDRNRHGERVWYPGSKLAPDLSLPKIRLRLADGTAELAAPSSAGGRAGWSPPARERRSATGIAERAAVLLDSDDDEAAAQLVGVGELLDAIAQTSPAANRAELAAAARAFERATRSHVRAERADTRALRSAARGIVQAGDALGRGEDGGTTAMLVSTLVLVALAAARWHSARGHAQQAHASRQAAEHLRTAYRQAAATPMRVLHDQGRALPEARRRTPDAGRTRPPSARPCRSRAYKQMAGRRRPTPWSPPSPRPSRQATTPRPSCRRPSTCANSTPPRT
;
A
#
# COMPACT_ATOMS: atom_id res chain seq x y z
N MET A 1 33.60 -10.83 -11.06
CA MET A 1 32.59 -9.77 -10.84
C MET A 1 31.43 -10.00 -11.82
N GLY A 2 30.28 -10.47 -11.35
CA GLY A 2 29.13 -10.77 -12.22
C GLY A 2 28.27 -9.53 -12.44
N LEU A 3 28.19 -9.04 -13.69
CA LEU A 3 27.30 -7.95 -14.05
C LEU A 3 25.86 -8.44 -14.08
N ARG A 4 25.02 -7.91 -13.19
CA ARG A 4 23.58 -8.18 -13.15
C ARG A 4 22.89 -7.25 -14.13
N ARG A 5 22.30 -7.81 -15.20
CA ARG A 5 21.45 -7.07 -16.14
C ARG A 5 20.22 -6.54 -15.39
N LEU A 6 20.09 -5.22 -15.30
CA LEU A 6 18.91 -4.56 -14.77
C LEU A 6 17.91 -4.37 -15.91
N ASN A 7 16.66 -4.76 -15.68
CA ASN A 7 15.57 -4.50 -16.63
C ASN A 7 15.38 -2.98 -16.76
N ALA A 8 15.13 -2.49 -17.97
CA ALA A 8 14.82 -1.09 -18.21
C ALA A 8 13.60 -0.69 -17.38
N GLY A 9 13.73 0.38 -16.59
CA GLY A 9 12.63 0.92 -15.81
C GLY A 9 11.61 1.62 -16.72
N ASP A 10 10.34 1.53 -16.38
CA ASP A 10 9.18 2.14 -17.05
C ASP A 10 9.04 3.66 -16.82
N GLY A 11 10.01 4.30 -16.17
CA GLY A 11 10.00 5.74 -15.87
C GLY A 11 8.96 6.19 -14.83
N THR A 12 8.18 5.26 -14.27
CA THR A 12 7.18 5.54 -13.21
C THR A 12 7.82 5.56 -11.82
N ALA A 13 9.05 5.06 -11.73
CA ALA A 13 9.85 5.10 -10.52
C ALA A 13 10.21 6.53 -10.12
N ALA A 14 10.04 6.84 -8.84
CA ALA A 14 10.78 7.93 -8.24
C ALA A 14 12.28 7.76 -8.52
N LYS A 15 12.94 8.87 -8.82
CA LYS A 15 14.34 8.87 -9.23
C LYS A 15 15.21 8.47 -8.04
N ASN A 16 16.07 7.47 -8.25
CA ASN A 16 17.13 7.14 -7.31
C ASN A 16 17.99 8.39 -7.06
N PRO A 17 18.48 8.60 -5.83
CA PRO A 17 19.43 9.66 -5.56
C PRO A 17 20.68 9.50 -6.42
N THR A 18 21.16 10.62 -6.93
CA THR A 18 22.44 10.72 -7.66
C THR A 18 23.62 10.42 -6.74
N SER A 19 24.75 10.03 -7.30
CA SER A 19 26.00 9.86 -6.54
C SER A 19 26.37 11.14 -5.77
N ALA A 20 26.20 12.31 -6.38
CA ALA A 20 26.44 13.60 -5.73
C ALA A 20 25.54 13.84 -4.50
N GLU A 21 24.26 13.46 -4.57
CA GLU A 21 23.34 13.53 -3.41
C GLU A 21 23.79 12.58 -2.29
N LYS A 22 24.28 11.39 -2.62
CA LYS A 22 24.82 10.43 -1.63
C LYS A 22 26.11 10.92 -0.98
N PHE A 23 27.09 11.35 -1.75
CA PHE A 23 28.33 11.95 -1.23
C PHE A 23 28.05 13.19 -0.38
N LYS A 24 27.04 13.99 -0.75
CA LYS A 24 26.61 15.13 0.08
C LYS A 24 26.04 14.66 1.42
N ALA A 25 25.19 13.63 1.43
CA ALA A 25 24.64 13.06 2.65
C ALA A 25 25.76 12.55 3.58
N GLU A 26 26.68 11.75 3.05
CA GLU A 26 27.84 11.22 3.77
C GLU A 26 28.70 12.34 4.37
N ARG A 27 29.09 13.33 3.56
CA ARG A 27 29.89 14.47 4.04
C ARG A 27 29.18 15.33 5.08
N THR A 28 27.85 15.35 5.08
CA THR A 28 27.04 16.11 6.05
C THR A 28 26.57 15.25 7.23
N GLY A 29 27.06 14.02 7.35
CA GLY A 29 26.72 13.09 8.43
C GLY A 29 25.24 12.67 8.42
N ARG A 30 24.56 12.79 7.28
CA ARG A 30 23.15 12.38 7.16
C ARG A 30 23.07 10.90 6.77
N PRO A 31 22.24 10.11 7.45
CA PRO A 31 22.06 8.69 7.11
C PRO A 31 21.39 8.49 5.76
N GLU A 32 20.65 9.49 5.28
CA GLU A 32 19.89 9.44 4.03
C GLU A 32 20.06 10.74 3.22
N THR A 33 19.82 10.66 1.92
CA THR A 33 19.85 11.86 1.08
C THR A 33 18.66 12.77 1.37
N SER A 34 18.83 14.08 1.17
CA SER A 34 17.73 15.03 1.37
C SER A 34 16.47 14.66 0.59
N ARG A 35 16.63 14.10 -0.61
CA ARG A 35 15.52 13.67 -1.45
C ARG A 35 14.73 12.51 -0.83
N GLU A 36 15.42 11.54 -0.24
CA GLU A 36 14.79 10.39 0.41
C GLU A 36 14.02 10.83 1.65
N THR A 37 14.65 11.63 2.51
CA THR A 37 14.00 12.18 3.71
C THR A 37 12.79 13.04 3.35
N LEU A 38 12.88 13.89 2.32
CA LEU A 38 11.74 14.70 1.86
C LEU A 38 10.61 13.86 1.29
N ARG A 39 10.93 12.82 0.51
CA ARG A 39 9.93 11.92 -0.07
C ARG A 39 9.17 11.17 1.02
N GLU A 40 9.88 10.66 2.02
CA GLU A 40 9.27 10.00 3.18
C GLU A 40 8.36 10.96 3.96
N ALA A 41 8.87 12.15 4.33
CA ALA A 41 8.08 13.13 5.07
C ALA A 41 6.83 13.59 4.31
N VAL A 42 6.93 13.74 2.99
CA VAL A 42 5.78 14.09 2.14
C VAL A 42 4.75 12.95 2.11
N ARG A 43 5.19 11.69 2.01
CA ARG A 43 4.29 10.53 2.05
C ARG A 43 3.54 10.42 3.38
N GLN A 44 4.27 10.56 4.48
CA GLN A 44 3.71 10.62 5.84
C GLN A 44 2.68 11.74 5.99
N ALA A 45 2.97 12.94 5.47
CA ALA A 45 2.02 14.05 5.46
C ALA A 45 0.75 13.74 4.66
N VAL A 46 0.86 13.05 3.51
CA VAL A 46 -0.31 12.62 2.73
C VAL A 46 -1.13 11.56 3.47
N ALA A 47 -0.48 10.58 4.11
CA ALA A 47 -1.17 9.49 4.83
C ALA A 47 -2.03 10.00 6.01
N GLY A 48 -1.66 11.15 6.59
CA GLY A 48 -2.42 11.76 7.68
C GLY A 48 -3.43 12.84 7.27
N ALA A 49 -3.36 13.36 6.04
CA ALA A 49 -4.16 14.50 5.61
C ALA A 49 -5.55 14.09 5.13
N ASP A 50 -6.57 14.86 5.51
CA ASP A 50 -7.93 14.75 4.98
C ASP A 50 -8.12 15.60 3.71
N ASP A 51 -7.52 16.79 3.71
CA ASP A 51 -7.60 17.73 2.60
C ASP A 51 -6.23 18.36 2.25
N GLU A 52 -6.21 19.15 1.17
CA GLU A 52 -4.99 19.83 0.72
C GLU A 52 -4.42 20.80 1.76
N LYS A 53 -5.29 21.47 2.54
CA LYS A 53 -4.87 22.43 3.55
C LYS A 53 -4.17 21.72 4.69
N GLU A 54 -4.74 20.62 5.19
CA GLU A 54 -4.16 19.78 6.21
C GLU A 54 -2.83 19.17 5.72
N PHE A 55 -2.76 18.73 4.46
CA PHE A 55 -1.51 18.26 3.86
C PHE A 55 -0.38 19.29 3.99
N PHE A 56 -0.63 20.54 3.60
CA PHE A 56 0.38 21.59 3.73
C PHE A 56 0.68 21.98 5.18
N THR A 57 -0.30 21.91 6.08
CA THR A 57 -0.08 22.13 7.52
C THR A 57 0.86 21.08 8.08
N ARG A 58 0.59 19.79 7.82
CA ARG A 58 1.41 18.65 8.26
C ARG A 58 2.85 18.72 7.76
N LEU A 59 3.06 19.13 6.50
CA LEU A 59 4.41 19.35 5.99
C LEU A 59 5.18 20.39 6.82
N ARG A 60 4.52 21.48 7.22
CA ARG A 60 5.14 22.54 8.04
C ARG A 60 5.38 22.07 9.47
N GLU A 61 4.46 21.31 10.05
CA GLU A 61 4.59 20.70 11.38
C GLU A 61 5.72 19.67 11.43
N ALA A 62 5.93 18.92 10.34
CA ALA A 62 7.11 18.07 10.15
C ALA A 62 8.42 18.85 9.99
N GLY A 63 8.38 20.19 10.08
CA GLY A 63 9.54 21.07 10.00
C GLY A 63 10.03 21.36 8.59
N LEU A 64 9.32 20.91 7.54
CA LEU A 64 9.71 21.17 6.16
C LEU A 64 9.42 22.62 5.79
N ARG A 65 10.26 23.18 4.91
CA ARG A 65 9.97 24.44 4.24
C ARG A 65 9.12 24.14 3.01
N VAL A 66 7.97 24.80 2.90
CA VAL A 66 7.01 24.59 1.82
C VAL A 66 6.86 25.87 1.02
N LYS A 67 6.99 25.78 -0.30
CA LYS A 67 6.71 26.85 -1.25
C LYS A 67 5.62 26.40 -2.21
N VAL A 68 4.44 26.97 -2.09
CA VAL A 68 3.30 26.69 -2.98
C VAL A 68 3.33 27.66 -4.16
N ARG A 69 3.11 27.15 -5.36
CA ARG A 69 2.95 27.94 -6.59
C ARG A 69 1.45 28.09 -6.84
N HIS A 70 0.98 29.32 -6.92
CA HIS A 70 -0.44 29.62 -7.21
C HIS A 70 -0.62 30.08 -8.66
N ALA A 71 -1.77 29.77 -9.24
CA ALA A 71 -2.27 30.39 -10.45
C ALA A 71 -2.73 31.83 -10.15
N PRO A 72 -2.94 32.66 -11.19
CA PRO A 72 -3.58 33.97 -11.02
C PRO A 72 -4.97 33.90 -10.36
N SER A 73 -5.68 32.77 -10.48
CA SER A 73 -6.96 32.49 -9.79
C SER A 73 -6.82 32.29 -8.28
N GLY A 74 -5.60 32.11 -7.77
CA GLY A 74 -5.32 31.73 -6.38
C GLY A 74 -5.18 30.23 -6.16
N ASP A 75 -5.54 29.39 -7.13
CA ASP A 75 -5.44 27.93 -7.00
C ASP A 75 -3.99 27.45 -6.94
N ALA A 76 -3.65 26.54 -6.02
CA ALA A 76 -2.33 25.94 -6.00
C ALA A 76 -2.12 25.05 -7.25
N LEU A 77 -1.08 25.34 -8.04
CA LEU A 77 -0.66 24.59 -9.22
C LEU A 77 0.36 23.50 -8.88
N GLY A 78 1.10 23.69 -7.79
CA GLY A 78 2.12 22.76 -7.33
C GLY A 78 2.86 23.27 -6.12
N TYR A 79 3.79 22.48 -5.60
CA TYR A 79 4.55 22.82 -4.41
C TYR A 79 5.98 22.31 -4.51
N ASN A 80 6.87 23.01 -3.80
CA ASN A 80 8.23 22.58 -3.54
C ASN A 80 8.45 22.44 -2.03
N VAL A 81 9.25 21.46 -1.66
CA VAL A 81 9.70 21.25 -0.28
C VAL A 81 11.21 21.34 -0.18
N ALA A 82 11.69 21.78 0.98
CA ALA A 82 13.11 21.80 1.30
C ALA A 82 13.33 21.44 2.77
N LEU A 83 14.41 20.70 3.04
CA LEU A 83 14.83 20.42 4.41
C LEU A 83 15.43 21.69 5.03
N PRO A 84 15.18 21.95 6.33
CA PRO A 84 15.96 22.89 7.09
C PRO A 84 17.46 22.56 6.99
N GLY A 85 18.28 23.59 6.77
CA GLY A 85 19.74 23.46 6.67
C GLY A 85 20.27 22.83 5.37
N ASP A 86 19.43 22.28 4.49
CA ASP A 86 19.90 21.79 3.19
C ASP A 86 20.13 22.95 2.22
N ARG A 87 21.40 23.34 2.10
CA ARG A 87 21.85 24.46 1.27
C ARG A 87 22.77 24.02 0.14
N ASN A 88 22.76 24.76 -0.96
CA ASN A 88 23.71 24.61 -2.06
C ASN A 88 25.02 25.37 -1.73
N ARG A 89 26.00 25.33 -2.65
CA ARG A 89 27.30 26.03 -2.51
C ARG A 89 27.17 27.56 -2.39
N HIS A 90 26.04 28.13 -2.81
CA HIS A 90 25.73 29.56 -2.75
C HIS A 90 24.96 29.93 -1.46
N GLY A 91 24.76 28.99 -0.53
CA GLY A 91 24.01 29.21 0.71
C GLY A 91 22.48 29.22 0.54
N GLU A 92 21.99 28.98 -0.68
CA GLU A 92 20.57 28.96 -0.98
C GLU A 92 19.95 27.60 -0.64
N ARG A 93 18.67 27.60 -0.27
CA ARG A 93 17.93 26.37 0.04
C ARG A 93 17.78 25.50 -1.20
N VAL A 94 17.99 24.20 -1.07
CA VAL A 94 17.73 23.24 -2.14
C VAL A 94 16.25 22.85 -2.13
N TRP A 95 15.52 23.26 -3.17
CA TRP A 95 14.09 22.99 -3.32
C TRP A 95 13.84 21.78 -4.21
N TYR A 96 12.93 20.91 -3.78
CA TYR A 96 12.48 19.75 -4.55
C TYR A 96 10.98 19.89 -4.86
N PRO A 97 10.59 19.93 -6.16
CA PRO A 97 9.18 19.81 -6.53
C PRO A 97 8.62 18.45 -6.11
N GLY A 98 7.37 18.41 -5.63
CA GLY A 98 6.72 17.16 -5.22
C GLY A 98 6.77 16.07 -6.30
N SER A 99 6.50 16.45 -7.56
CA SER A 99 6.58 15.54 -8.72
C SER A 99 7.99 15.01 -9.03
N LYS A 100 9.05 15.65 -8.52
CA LYS A 100 10.44 15.19 -8.65
C LYS A 100 10.86 14.29 -7.49
N LEU A 101 10.12 14.31 -6.37
CA LEU A 101 10.28 13.32 -5.29
C LEU A 101 9.71 11.99 -5.72
N ALA A 102 8.46 11.97 -6.19
CA ALA A 102 7.84 10.84 -6.87
C ALA A 102 6.66 11.32 -7.76
N PRO A 103 6.33 10.63 -8.87
CA PRO A 103 5.24 11.07 -9.74
C PRO A 103 3.87 11.17 -9.06
N ASP A 104 3.59 10.29 -8.11
CA ASP A 104 2.34 10.26 -7.32
C ASP A 104 2.28 11.35 -6.24
N LEU A 105 3.41 12.00 -5.93
CA LEU A 105 3.49 13.14 -5.01
C LEU A 105 3.29 14.50 -5.71
N SER A 106 2.86 14.50 -6.96
CA SER A 106 2.39 15.72 -7.62
C SER A 106 1.07 16.21 -7.02
N LEU A 107 0.88 17.53 -6.94
CA LEU A 107 -0.32 18.11 -6.32
C LEU A 107 -1.64 17.61 -6.95
N PRO A 108 -1.77 17.48 -8.28
CA PRO A 108 -2.99 16.93 -8.87
C PRO A 108 -3.29 15.48 -8.46
N LYS A 109 -2.25 14.65 -8.28
CA LYS A 109 -2.41 13.26 -7.83
C LYS A 109 -2.76 13.17 -6.36
N ILE A 110 -2.18 14.04 -5.53
CA ILE A 110 -2.55 14.17 -4.11
C ILE A 110 -4.01 14.61 -3.98
N ARG A 111 -4.45 15.64 -4.73
CA ARG A 111 -5.86 16.08 -4.73
C ARG A 111 -6.83 14.96 -5.06
N LEU A 112 -6.56 14.22 -6.13
CA LEU A 112 -7.38 13.07 -6.53
C LEU A 112 -7.50 12.06 -5.38
N ARG A 113 -6.36 11.74 -4.76
CA ARG A 113 -6.28 10.81 -3.63
C ARG A 113 -7.08 11.27 -2.40
N LEU A 114 -7.02 12.55 -2.08
CA LEU A 114 -7.72 13.14 -0.94
C LEU A 114 -9.23 13.27 -1.19
N ALA A 115 -9.62 13.64 -2.42
CA ALA A 115 -11.02 13.74 -2.82
C ALA A 115 -11.77 12.40 -2.76
N ASP A 116 -11.09 11.27 -2.98
CA ASP A 116 -11.69 9.94 -2.84
C ASP A 116 -12.00 9.58 -1.38
N GLY A 117 -11.39 10.27 -0.40
CA GLY A 117 -11.53 9.99 1.04
C GLY A 117 -12.60 10.80 1.78
N THR A 118 -13.13 11.88 1.18
CA THR A 118 -14.08 12.79 1.83
C THR A 118 -15.54 12.31 1.83
N ALA A 119 -15.84 11.23 1.11
CA ALA A 119 -17.17 10.59 1.13
C ALA A 119 -17.23 9.46 2.16
N GLU A 120 -17.33 9.82 3.45
CA GLU A 120 -18.24 9.24 4.47
C GLU A 120 -17.78 9.67 5.88
N LEU A 121 -18.44 10.70 6.41
CA LEU A 121 -18.57 10.89 7.85
C LEU A 121 -19.47 9.75 8.38
N ALA A 122 -18.95 9.04 9.39
CA ALA A 122 -19.67 8.16 10.30
C ALA A 122 -20.01 6.73 9.82
N ALA A 123 -18.99 5.92 9.55
CA ALA A 123 -19.06 4.53 10.02
C ALA A 123 -18.71 4.52 11.52
N PRO A 124 -19.57 4.01 12.42
CA PRO A 124 -19.26 4.01 13.85
C PRO A 124 -18.00 3.19 14.05
N SER A 125 -16.98 3.80 14.66
CA SER A 125 -15.87 3.08 15.28
C SER A 125 -16.49 1.92 16.03
N SER A 126 -16.27 0.70 15.57
CA SER A 126 -16.90 -0.48 16.13
C SER A 126 -16.73 -0.43 17.64
N ALA A 127 -17.81 -0.14 18.35
CA ALA A 127 -17.91 -0.03 19.80
C ALA A 127 -17.82 -1.43 20.44
N GLY A 128 -16.89 -2.25 19.96
CA GLY A 128 -16.50 -3.56 20.47
C GLY A 128 -15.06 -3.57 21.00
N GLY A 129 -14.42 -2.41 21.13
CA GLY A 129 -13.16 -2.30 21.87
C GLY A 129 -13.44 -2.54 23.35
N ARG A 130 -12.68 -3.45 23.98
CA ARG A 130 -12.65 -3.57 25.44
C ARG A 130 -12.45 -2.18 26.04
N ALA A 131 -13.34 -1.76 26.94
CA ALA A 131 -13.17 -0.52 27.69
C ALA A 131 -11.79 -0.55 28.37
N GLY A 132 -10.88 0.35 27.98
CA GLY A 132 -9.50 0.41 28.48
C GLY A 132 -8.40 0.61 27.43
N TRP A 133 -8.69 0.39 26.15
CA TRP A 133 -7.68 0.50 25.08
C TRP A 133 -7.35 1.97 24.75
N SER A 134 -6.05 2.26 24.64
CA SER A 134 -5.54 3.56 24.15
C SER A 134 -6.06 3.85 22.74
N PRO A 135 -6.18 5.13 22.33
CA PRO A 135 -6.54 5.46 20.95
C PRO A 135 -5.62 4.81 19.90
N PRO A 136 -4.27 4.84 20.03
CA PRO A 136 -3.40 4.17 19.07
C PRO A 136 -3.60 2.65 18.99
N ALA A 137 -3.84 1.97 20.12
CA ALA A 137 -4.09 0.53 20.14
C ALA A 137 -5.39 0.17 19.41
N ARG A 138 -6.44 0.99 19.60
CA ARG A 138 -7.73 0.80 18.93
C ARG A 138 -7.63 0.98 17.42
N GLU A 139 -6.98 2.05 16.96
CA GLU A 139 -6.83 2.34 15.54
C GLU A 139 -5.96 1.29 14.84
N ARG A 140 -4.85 0.84 15.45
CA ARG A 140 -4.05 -0.26 14.86
C ARG A 140 -4.80 -1.58 14.79
N ARG A 141 -5.67 -1.89 15.76
CA ARG A 141 -6.52 -3.09 15.70
C ARG A 141 -7.59 -2.98 14.61
N SER A 142 -8.24 -1.83 14.48
CA SER A 142 -9.17 -1.57 13.38
C SER A 142 -8.48 -1.73 12.02
N ALA A 143 -7.31 -1.10 11.87
CA ALA A 143 -6.47 -1.19 10.67
C ALA A 143 -6.02 -2.62 10.36
N THR A 144 -5.81 -3.47 11.37
CA THR A 144 -5.49 -4.89 11.17
C THR A 144 -6.60 -5.59 10.40
N GLY A 145 -7.86 -5.44 10.81
CA GLY A 145 -8.98 -6.07 10.11
C GLY A 145 -9.18 -5.54 8.69
N ILE A 146 -8.82 -4.28 8.41
CA ILE A 146 -8.82 -3.70 7.06
C ILE A 146 -7.68 -4.29 6.22
N ALA A 147 -6.48 -4.42 6.79
CA ALA A 147 -5.32 -5.02 6.13
C ALA A 147 -5.52 -6.53 5.85
N GLU A 148 -6.21 -7.26 6.73
CA GLU A 148 -6.60 -8.66 6.51
C GLU A 148 -7.50 -8.79 5.26
N ARG A 149 -8.51 -7.91 5.13
CA ARG A 149 -9.36 -7.89 3.92
C ARG A 149 -8.55 -7.59 2.67
N ALA A 150 -7.61 -6.64 2.73
CA ALA A 150 -6.71 -6.36 1.62
C ALA A 150 -5.83 -7.57 1.24
N ALA A 151 -5.35 -8.35 2.22
CA ALA A 151 -4.59 -9.57 1.95
C ALA A 151 -5.43 -10.62 1.21
N VAL A 152 -6.71 -10.78 1.59
CA VAL A 152 -7.65 -11.69 0.91
C VAL A 152 -7.90 -11.24 -0.54
N LEU A 153 -8.12 -9.95 -0.76
CA LEU A 153 -8.29 -9.40 -2.12
C LEU A 153 -7.05 -9.57 -2.99
N LEU A 154 -5.84 -9.47 -2.43
CA LEU A 154 -4.60 -9.71 -3.15
C LEU A 154 -4.38 -11.19 -3.53
N ASP A 155 -5.02 -12.12 -2.81
CA ASP A 155 -4.99 -13.54 -3.15
C ASP A 155 -6.04 -13.90 -4.22
N SER A 156 -7.07 -13.06 -4.41
CA SER A 156 -7.96 -13.14 -5.57
C SER A 156 -7.30 -12.56 -6.83
N ASP A 157 -7.58 -13.15 -7.99
CA ASP A 157 -7.00 -12.72 -9.28
C ASP A 157 -7.66 -11.43 -9.85
N ASP A 158 -8.20 -10.60 -8.98
CA ASP A 158 -8.93 -9.38 -9.34
C ASP A 158 -7.95 -8.24 -9.71
N ASP A 159 -8.32 -7.46 -10.72
CA ASP A 159 -7.59 -6.25 -11.10
C ASP A 159 -7.79 -5.11 -10.09
N GLU A 160 -8.84 -5.17 -9.26
CA GLU A 160 -9.05 -4.24 -8.14
C GLU A 160 -7.96 -4.35 -7.05
N ALA A 161 -7.27 -5.50 -6.98
CA ALA A 161 -6.18 -5.75 -6.04
C ALA A 161 -5.01 -4.75 -6.18
N ALA A 162 -4.80 -4.20 -7.38
CA ALA A 162 -3.75 -3.22 -7.65
C ALA A 162 -3.90 -1.93 -6.81
N ALA A 163 -5.13 -1.54 -6.49
CA ALA A 163 -5.37 -0.33 -5.71
C ALA A 163 -5.21 -0.55 -4.21
N GLN A 164 -5.51 -1.76 -3.72
CA GLN A 164 -5.23 -2.12 -2.33
C GLN A 164 -3.76 -1.92 -1.98
N LEU A 165 -2.84 -2.15 -2.94
CA LEU A 165 -1.42 -1.87 -2.78
C LEU A 165 -1.13 -0.40 -2.46
N VAL A 166 -1.84 0.55 -3.10
CA VAL A 166 -1.65 2.00 -2.83
C VAL A 166 -2.09 2.33 -1.40
N GLY A 167 -3.26 1.85 -0.97
CA GLY A 167 -3.75 2.05 0.40
C GLY A 167 -2.87 1.39 1.46
N VAL A 168 -2.30 0.21 1.16
CA VAL A 168 -1.33 -0.47 2.04
C VAL A 168 -0.05 0.35 2.17
N GLY A 169 0.40 1.01 1.09
CA GLY A 169 1.52 1.95 1.14
C GLY A 169 1.27 3.09 2.14
N GLU A 170 0.09 3.71 2.09
CA GLU A 170 -0.29 4.77 3.03
C GLU A 170 -0.36 4.26 4.48
N LEU A 171 -0.85 3.03 4.68
CA LEU A 171 -0.86 2.39 6.00
C LEU A 171 0.56 2.13 6.54
N LEU A 172 1.50 1.73 5.67
CA LEU A 172 2.91 1.58 6.01
C LEU A 172 3.55 2.92 6.40
N ASP A 173 3.26 3.99 5.66
CA ASP A 173 3.74 5.35 5.98
C ASP A 173 3.20 5.83 7.35
N ALA A 174 1.90 5.59 7.63
CA ALA A 174 1.26 5.94 8.89
C ALA A 174 1.84 5.19 10.11
N ILE A 175 2.12 3.89 9.98
CA ILE A 175 2.74 3.14 11.09
C ILE A 175 4.21 3.50 11.26
N ALA A 176 4.93 3.82 10.19
CA ALA A 176 6.34 4.21 10.29
C ALA A 176 6.48 5.50 11.12
N GLN A 177 5.65 6.51 10.87
CA GLN A 177 5.72 7.78 11.62
C GLN A 177 5.29 7.65 13.09
N THR A 178 4.27 6.84 13.40
CA THR A 178 3.66 6.76 14.76
C THR A 178 4.26 5.67 15.65
N SER A 179 5.25 4.92 15.15
CA SER A 179 5.91 3.86 15.92
C SER A 179 7.12 4.38 16.70
N PRO A 180 7.52 3.70 17.79
CA PRO A 180 8.71 4.05 18.56
C PRO A 180 9.98 3.99 17.70
N ALA A 181 11.00 4.75 18.09
CA ALA A 181 12.28 4.83 17.37
C ALA A 181 12.91 3.46 17.08
N ALA A 182 12.77 2.49 17.99
CA ALA A 182 13.29 1.13 17.83
C ALA A 182 12.74 0.40 16.59
N ASN A 183 11.46 0.65 16.25
CA ASN A 183 10.78 0.02 15.12
C ASN A 183 10.77 0.91 13.87
N ARG A 184 10.82 2.23 14.07
CA ARG A 184 10.64 3.25 13.03
C ARG A 184 11.57 3.04 11.84
N ALA A 185 12.84 2.72 12.07
CA ALA A 185 13.81 2.53 10.99
C ALA A 185 13.42 1.36 10.05
N GLU A 186 13.04 0.22 10.61
CA GLU A 186 12.60 -0.96 9.83
C GLU A 186 11.26 -0.72 9.14
N LEU A 187 10.32 -0.04 9.81
CA LEU A 187 9.02 0.30 9.20
C LEU A 187 9.17 1.31 8.06
N ALA A 188 10.04 2.31 8.20
CA ALA A 188 10.36 3.24 7.13
C ALA A 188 11.05 2.54 5.96
N ALA A 189 12.00 1.63 6.24
CA ALA A 189 12.62 0.81 5.20
C ALA A 189 11.61 -0.10 4.47
N ALA A 190 10.66 -0.69 5.21
CA ALA A 190 9.56 -1.46 4.64
C ALA A 190 8.68 -0.60 3.73
N ALA A 191 8.26 0.58 4.17
CA ALA A 191 7.46 1.52 3.38
C ALA A 191 8.18 1.92 2.08
N ARG A 192 9.47 2.27 2.17
CA ARG A 192 10.30 2.62 1.00
C ARG A 192 10.49 1.47 0.03
N ALA A 193 10.67 0.24 0.53
CA ALA A 193 10.75 -0.95 -0.31
C ALA A 193 9.41 -1.21 -1.00
N PHE A 194 8.31 -1.17 -0.25
CA PHE A 194 6.96 -1.45 -0.73
C PHE A 194 6.45 -0.40 -1.72
N GLU A 195 6.94 0.83 -1.68
CA GLU A 195 6.60 1.86 -2.66
C GLU A 195 6.86 1.42 -4.11
N ARG A 196 7.84 0.54 -4.35
CA ARG A 196 8.03 0.00 -5.69
C ARG A 196 6.95 -1.02 -6.07
N ALA A 197 6.37 -1.71 -5.11
CA ALA A 197 5.26 -2.64 -5.32
C ALA A 197 3.95 -1.93 -5.64
N THR A 198 3.72 -0.73 -5.11
CA THR A 198 2.49 0.05 -5.40
C THR A 198 2.41 0.58 -6.85
N ARG A 199 3.40 0.25 -7.69
CA ARG A 199 3.47 0.62 -9.11
C ARG A 199 2.65 -0.36 -9.94
N SER A 200 1.41 0.00 -10.23
CA SER A 200 0.59 -0.66 -11.24
C SER A 200 0.30 0.30 -12.40
N HIS A 201 0.47 -0.19 -13.65
CA HIS A 201 -0.01 0.48 -14.86
C HIS A 201 -1.54 0.41 -15.00
N VAL A 202 -2.18 -0.36 -14.13
CA VAL A 202 -3.63 -0.43 -14.05
C VAL A 202 -4.10 0.91 -13.51
N ARG A 203 -4.66 1.75 -14.40
CA ARG A 203 -5.55 2.82 -13.98
C ARG A 203 -6.62 2.14 -13.14
N ALA A 204 -6.46 2.20 -11.82
CA ALA A 204 -7.51 1.91 -10.87
C ALA A 204 -8.55 3.03 -11.02
N GLU A 205 -9.26 3.03 -12.15
CA GLU A 205 -10.48 3.80 -12.30
C GLU A 205 -11.48 3.19 -11.31
N ARG A 206 -11.51 3.78 -10.10
CA ARG A 206 -12.47 3.54 -9.02
C ARG A 206 -12.28 2.29 -8.16
N ALA A 207 -11.06 1.94 -7.81
CA ALA A 207 -10.87 0.91 -6.79
C ALA A 207 -10.98 1.50 -5.37
N ASP A 208 -11.70 0.80 -4.49
CA ASP A 208 -12.03 1.29 -3.15
C ASP A 208 -10.84 1.20 -2.18
N THR A 209 -10.01 2.25 -2.15
CA THR A 209 -8.90 2.41 -1.18
C THR A 209 -9.31 3.18 0.07
N ARG A 210 -10.58 3.56 0.20
CA ARG A 210 -11.03 4.50 1.25
C ARG A 210 -10.86 3.93 2.64
N ALA A 211 -11.15 2.64 2.82
CA ALA A 211 -10.99 1.98 4.11
C ALA A 211 -9.54 1.99 4.61
N LEU A 212 -8.57 1.68 3.73
CA LEU A 212 -7.14 1.71 4.06
C LEU A 212 -6.66 3.13 4.35
N ARG A 213 -7.12 4.12 3.58
CA ARG A 213 -6.79 5.54 3.79
C ARG A 213 -7.36 6.06 5.11
N SER A 214 -8.63 5.77 5.38
CA SER A 214 -9.28 6.13 6.65
C SER A 214 -8.56 5.49 7.84
N ALA A 215 -8.11 4.24 7.70
CA ALA A 215 -7.30 3.56 8.73
C ALA A 215 -5.92 4.21 8.93
N ALA A 216 -5.23 4.56 7.84
CA ALA A 216 -3.94 5.26 7.89
C ALA A 216 -4.09 6.63 8.59
N ARG A 217 -5.10 7.41 8.21
CA ARG A 217 -5.44 8.68 8.86
C ARG A 217 -5.79 8.48 10.33
N GLY A 218 -6.62 7.49 10.65
CA GLY A 218 -6.98 7.14 12.04
C GLY A 218 -5.75 6.86 12.90
N ILE A 219 -4.79 6.08 12.40
CA ILE A 219 -3.51 5.82 13.08
C ILE A 219 -2.73 7.12 13.32
N VAL A 220 -2.62 7.97 12.30
CA VAL A 220 -1.89 9.24 12.43
C VAL A 220 -2.55 10.19 13.43
N GLN A 221 -3.88 10.30 13.42
CA GLN A 221 -4.65 11.15 14.34
C GLN A 221 -4.64 10.62 15.77
N ALA A 222 -4.58 9.29 15.96
CA ALA A 222 -4.42 8.69 17.27
C ALA A 222 -3.05 8.98 17.91
N GLY A 223 -2.05 9.33 17.11
CA GLY A 223 -0.72 9.74 17.55
C GLY A 223 0.25 8.58 17.80
N ASP A 224 1.34 8.89 18.49
CA ASP A 224 2.42 7.95 18.76
C ASP A 224 1.96 6.81 19.68
N ALA A 225 2.37 5.59 19.36
CA ALA A 225 2.21 4.49 20.29
C ALA A 225 3.55 4.06 20.84
N LEU A 226 3.68 4.18 22.15
CA LEU A 226 4.96 4.13 22.82
C LEU A 226 5.46 2.68 23.04
N GLY A 227 4.76 1.70 22.46
CA GLY A 227 5.12 0.27 22.55
C GLY A 227 4.88 -0.35 23.93
N ARG A 228 4.13 0.32 24.81
CA ARG A 228 3.81 -0.15 26.17
C ARG A 228 2.41 -0.75 26.24
N GLY A 229 2.24 -1.78 27.07
CA GLY A 229 0.94 -2.43 27.25
C GLY A 229 0.35 -2.94 25.93
N GLU A 230 -0.90 -2.59 25.67
CA GLU A 230 -1.66 -3.04 24.51
C GLU A 230 -1.17 -2.45 23.17
N ASP A 231 -0.46 -1.31 23.22
CA ASP A 231 0.14 -0.68 22.04
C ASP A 231 1.15 -1.60 21.35
N GLY A 232 2.01 -2.27 22.13
CA GLY A 232 2.99 -3.20 21.58
C GLY A 232 2.32 -4.40 20.90
N GLY A 233 1.28 -4.97 21.54
CA GLY A 233 0.56 -6.12 21.01
C GLY A 233 -0.21 -5.82 19.72
N THR A 234 -0.93 -4.69 19.70
CA THR A 234 -1.67 -4.25 18.51
C THR A 234 -0.75 -3.82 17.36
N THR A 235 0.42 -3.24 17.68
CA THR A 235 1.45 -2.95 16.69
C THR A 235 2.02 -4.22 16.10
N ALA A 236 2.37 -5.22 16.93
CA ALA A 236 2.84 -6.51 16.46
C ALA A 236 1.81 -7.22 15.57
N MET A 237 0.53 -7.18 15.95
CA MET A 237 -0.58 -7.77 15.18
C MET A 237 -0.77 -7.11 13.81
N LEU A 238 -0.72 -5.77 13.75
CA LEU A 238 -0.79 -5.06 12.48
C LEU A 238 0.42 -5.34 11.61
N VAL A 239 1.64 -5.30 12.16
CA VAL A 239 2.88 -5.58 11.42
C VAL A 239 2.88 -7.02 10.90
N SER A 240 2.44 -8.02 11.70
CA SER A 240 2.33 -9.40 11.20
C SER A 240 1.35 -9.53 10.05
N THR A 241 0.24 -8.78 10.09
CA THR A 241 -0.74 -8.76 8.99
C THR A 241 -0.13 -8.12 7.74
N LEU A 242 0.63 -7.03 7.89
CA LEU A 242 1.33 -6.39 6.78
C LEU A 242 2.42 -7.28 6.17
N VAL A 243 3.05 -8.17 6.94
CA VAL A 243 3.92 -9.23 6.37
C VAL A 243 3.11 -10.11 5.42
N LEU A 244 1.91 -10.55 5.80
CA LEU A 244 1.04 -11.37 4.94
C LEU A 244 0.62 -10.61 3.69
N VAL A 245 0.20 -9.35 3.84
CA VAL A 245 -0.15 -8.47 2.71
C VAL A 245 1.03 -8.32 1.74
N ALA A 246 2.25 -8.09 2.24
CA ALA A 246 3.43 -7.95 1.41
C ALA A 246 3.77 -9.26 0.65
N LEU A 247 3.55 -10.42 1.27
CA LEU A 247 3.74 -11.72 0.60
C LEU A 247 2.63 -11.99 -0.44
N ALA A 248 1.38 -11.63 -0.13
CA ALA A 248 0.26 -11.71 -1.08
C ALA A 248 0.52 -10.82 -2.31
N ALA A 249 0.94 -9.57 -2.08
CA ALA A 249 1.38 -8.66 -3.14
C ALA A 249 2.52 -9.25 -3.99
N ALA A 250 3.51 -9.87 -3.35
CA ALA A 250 4.60 -10.52 -4.08
C ALA A 250 4.10 -11.65 -4.99
N ARG A 251 3.14 -12.45 -4.53
CA ARG A 251 2.51 -13.53 -5.30
C ARG A 251 1.68 -12.96 -6.46
N TRP A 252 0.83 -11.98 -6.17
CA TRP A 252 0.01 -11.27 -7.16
C TRP A 252 0.85 -10.67 -8.29
N HIS A 253 1.94 -9.97 -7.94
CA HIS A 253 2.89 -9.44 -8.93
C HIS A 253 3.59 -10.54 -9.71
N SER A 254 3.99 -11.65 -9.06
CA SER A 254 4.67 -12.76 -9.72
C SER A 254 3.77 -13.44 -10.76
N ALA A 255 2.49 -13.65 -10.42
CA ALA A 255 1.49 -14.20 -11.33
C ALA A 255 1.31 -13.33 -12.60
N ARG A 256 1.52 -12.03 -12.48
CA ARG A 256 1.42 -11.04 -13.57
C ARG A 256 2.75 -10.72 -14.26
N GLY A 257 3.84 -11.44 -13.94
CA GLY A 257 5.15 -11.20 -14.54
C GLY A 257 5.87 -9.92 -14.07
N HIS A 258 5.36 -9.27 -13.02
CA HIS A 258 5.92 -8.04 -12.43
C HIS A 258 7.10 -8.34 -11.49
N ALA A 259 8.20 -8.86 -12.02
CA ALA A 259 9.32 -9.39 -11.23
C ALA A 259 9.98 -8.35 -10.28
N GLN A 260 10.09 -7.09 -10.70
CA GLN A 260 10.68 -6.04 -9.88
C GLN A 260 9.78 -5.68 -8.69
N GLN A 261 8.48 -5.55 -8.92
CA GLN A 261 7.49 -5.28 -7.88
C GLN A 261 7.40 -6.46 -6.91
N ALA A 262 7.39 -7.70 -7.41
CA ALA A 262 7.40 -8.89 -6.57
C ALA A 262 8.63 -8.94 -5.65
N HIS A 263 9.81 -8.61 -6.18
CA HIS A 263 11.03 -8.52 -5.36
C HIS A 263 10.91 -7.42 -4.30
N ALA A 264 10.42 -6.25 -4.66
CA ALA A 264 10.22 -5.14 -3.72
C ALA A 264 9.24 -5.49 -2.59
N SER A 265 8.14 -6.18 -2.89
CA SER A 265 7.20 -6.68 -1.89
C SER A 265 7.87 -7.67 -0.92
N ARG A 266 8.74 -8.56 -1.41
CA ARG A 266 9.49 -9.49 -0.55
C ARG A 266 10.49 -8.76 0.35
N GLN A 267 11.21 -7.76 -0.18
CA GLN A 267 12.11 -6.92 0.62
C GLN A 267 11.34 -6.17 1.71
N ALA A 268 10.15 -5.63 1.41
CA ALA A 268 9.30 -5.03 2.43
C ALA A 268 8.90 -6.04 3.52
N ALA A 269 8.54 -7.28 3.13
CA ALA A 269 8.22 -8.34 4.09
C ALA A 269 9.41 -8.71 5.01
N GLU A 270 10.65 -8.63 4.53
CA GLU A 270 11.85 -8.85 5.35
C GLU A 270 11.99 -7.79 6.45
N HIS A 271 11.89 -6.51 6.09
CA HIS A 271 11.90 -5.39 7.05
C HIS A 271 10.73 -5.49 8.05
N LEU A 272 9.53 -5.82 7.57
CA LEU A 272 8.35 -6.00 8.44
C LEU A 272 8.53 -7.15 9.42
N ARG A 273 9.20 -8.25 9.04
CA ARG A 273 9.51 -9.35 9.98
C ARG A 273 10.48 -8.91 11.08
N THR A 274 11.47 -8.09 10.75
CA THR A 274 12.38 -7.52 11.76
C THR A 274 11.62 -6.60 12.71
N ALA A 275 10.81 -5.67 12.18
CA ALA A 275 9.95 -4.79 12.98
C ALA A 275 8.95 -5.58 13.85
N TYR A 276 8.39 -6.68 13.34
CA TYR A 276 7.49 -7.56 14.08
C TYR A 276 8.18 -8.16 15.31
N ARG A 277 9.39 -8.73 15.14
CA ARG A 277 10.14 -9.32 16.26
C ARG A 277 10.39 -8.29 17.37
N GLN A 278 10.71 -7.05 17.00
CA GLN A 278 10.90 -5.96 17.95
C GLN A 278 9.59 -5.58 18.66
N ALA A 279 8.50 -5.40 17.92
CA ALA A 279 7.18 -5.06 18.49
C ALA A 279 6.61 -6.17 19.39
N ALA A 280 6.82 -7.43 19.01
CA ALA A 280 6.26 -8.58 19.70
C ALA A 280 7.05 -8.98 20.97
N ALA A 281 8.29 -8.50 21.13
CA ALA A 281 9.16 -8.93 22.22
C ALA A 281 8.54 -8.74 23.61
N THR A 282 8.06 -7.54 23.93
CA THR A 282 7.47 -7.23 25.24
C THR A 282 6.12 -7.94 25.45
N PRO A 283 5.14 -7.86 24.52
CA PRO A 283 3.87 -8.57 24.66
C PRO A 283 4.03 -10.08 24.83
N MET A 284 4.95 -10.72 24.09
CA MET A 284 5.17 -12.16 24.17
C MET A 284 5.84 -12.55 25.50
N ARG A 285 6.75 -11.73 26.04
CA ARG A 285 7.31 -11.93 27.38
C ARG A 285 6.24 -11.86 28.46
N VAL A 286 5.38 -10.84 28.42
CA VAL A 286 4.28 -10.69 29.38
C VAL A 286 3.34 -11.89 29.31
N LEU A 287 2.97 -12.35 28.11
CA LEU A 287 2.12 -13.52 27.94
C LEU A 287 2.79 -14.80 28.46
N HIS A 288 4.09 -14.97 28.21
CA HIS A 288 4.88 -16.09 28.72
C HIS A 288 4.93 -16.09 30.27
N ASP A 289 5.17 -14.94 30.88
CA ASP A 289 5.26 -14.79 32.34
C ASP A 289 3.90 -15.04 33.01
N GLN A 290 2.82 -14.56 32.40
CA GLN A 290 1.44 -14.89 32.82
C GLN A 290 1.18 -16.39 32.72
N GLY A 291 1.57 -17.03 31.61
CA GLY A 291 1.50 -18.49 31.44
C GLY A 291 2.27 -19.24 32.53
N ARG A 292 3.44 -18.72 32.91
CA ARG A 292 4.26 -19.21 34.03
C ARG A 292 3.74 -18.84 35.43
N ALA A 293 2.68 -18.06 35.54
CA ALA A 293 2.01 -17.79 36.81
C ALA A 293 0.71 -18.62 36.96
N LEU A 294 0.24 -19.29 35.89
CA LEU A 294 -0.96 -20.13 35.95
C LEU A 294 -0.75 -21.33 36.89
N PRO A 295 -1.77 -21.78 37.64
CA PRO A 295 -1.69 -23.01 38.44
C PRO A 295 -1.30 -24.23 37.59
N GLU A 296 -0.51 -25.17 38.12
CA GLU A 296 -0.04 -26.36 37.38
C GLU A 296 -1.17 -27.16 36.72
N ALA A 297 -2.33 -27.23 37.37
CA ALA A 297 -3.53 -27.90 36.84
C ALA A 297 -4.01 -27.31 35.50
N ARG A 298 -3.78 -26.02 35.24
CA ARG A 298 -4.05 -25.36 33.94
C ARG A 298 -2.88 -25.42 32.97
N ARG A 299 -1.64 -25.64 33.44
CA ARG A 299 -0.47 -25.80 32.56
C ARG A 299 -0.38 -27.18 31.92
N ARG A 300 -0.88 -28.22 32.61
CA ARG A 300 -0.85 -29.62 32.16
C ARG A 300 -2.08 -30.06 31.37
N THR A 301 -3.00 -29.17 31.04
CA THR A 301 -4.11 -29.48 30.12
C THR A 301 -3.70 -29.06 28.70
N PRO A 302 -3.04 -29.90 27.90
CA PRO A 302 -3.19 -29.77 26.46
C PRO A 302 -4.67 -29.97 26.17
N ASP A 303 -5.21 -29.14 25.28
CA ASP A 303 -6.60 -29.04 24.85
C ASP A 303 -7.28 -30.42 24.62
N ALA A 304 -7.77 -31.04 25.70
CA ALA A 304 -8.68 -32.18 25.67
C ALA A 304 -10.12 -31.67 25.77
N GLY A 305 -10.41 -30.60 25.02
CA GLY A 305 -11.61 -29.79 25.20
C GLY A 305 -12.19 -29.20 23.92
N ARG A 306 -11.97 -29.82 22.75
CA ARG A 306 -12.93 -29.68 21.64
C ARG A 306 -14.22 -30.43 21.96
N THR A 307 -14.94 -30.00 22.99
CA THR A 307 -16.40 -30.18 23.00
C THR A 307 -16.95 -29.32 21.89
N ARG A 308 -17.21 -29.98 20.76
CA ARG A 308 -18.06 -29.51 19.67
C ARG A 308 -19.27 -28.77 20.29
N PRO A 309 -19.54 -27.50 19.94
CA PRO A 309 -20.76 -26.86 20.43
C PRO A 309 -21.95 -27.72 20.00
N PRO A 310 -22.98 -27.91 20.84
CA PRO A 310 -24.18 -28.62 20.42
C PRO A 310 -24.72 -27.92 19.19
N SER A 311 -24.91 -28.69 18.12
CA SER A 311 -25.50 -28.24 16.87
C SER A 311 -26.75 -27.41 17.17
N ALA A 312 -26.71 -26.13 16.80
CA ALA A 312 -27.90 -25.29 16.81
C ALA A 312 -28.98 -26.00 15.98
N ARG A 313 -30.09 -26.33 16.63
CA ARG A 313 -31.30 -26.84 15.97
C ARG A 313 -31.71 -25.83 14.89
N PRO A 314 -32.02 -26.26 13.65
CA PRO A 314 -32.47 -25.33 12.64
C PRO A 314 -33.81 -24.74 13.07
N CYS A 315 -33.80 -23.43 13.35
CA CYS A 315 -35.00 -22.64 13.56
C CYS A 315 -35.75 -22.61 12.23
N ARG A 316 -36.78 -23.45 12.07
CA ARG A 316 -37.71 -23.38 10.95
C ARG A 316 -38.53 -22.10 11.08
N SER A 317 -38.09 -21.02 10.44
CA SER A 317 -38.96 -19.88 10.20
C SER A 317 -39.98 -20.26 9.12
N ARG A 318 -41.22 -20.51 9.56
CA ARG A 318 -42.42 -20.39 8.72
C ARG A 318 -42.56 -18.93 8.28
N ALA A 319 -42.10 -18.59 7.09
CA ALA A 319 -42.61 -17.45 6.32
C ALA A 319 -42.20 -17.61 4.86
N TYR A 320 -43.11 -17.25 3.94
CA TYR A 320 -43.09 -17.46 2.48
C TYR A 320 -43.76 -18.73 1.96
N LYS A 321 -45.07 -18.80 2.18
CA LYS A 321 -46.00 -19.51 1.31
C LYS A 321 -47.11 -18.55 0.89
N GLN A 322 -46.82 -17.65 -0.05
CA GLN A 322 -47.81 -16.97 -0.89
C GLN A 322 -47.07 -16.21 -2.00
N MET A 323 -46.79 -16.92 -3.10
CA MET A 323 -46.78 -16.45 -4.49
C MET A 323 -46.31 -17.61 -5.38
N ALA A 324 -47.09 -18.69 -5.37
CA ALA A 324 -47.01 -19.74 -6.39
C ALA A 324 -48.10 -19.44 -7.42
N GLY A 325 -47.74 -18.62 -8.40
CA GLY A 325 -48.62 -18.23 -9.49
C GLY A 325 -47.83 -18.09 -10.78
N ARG A 326 -47.79 -19.21 -11.53
CA ARG A 326 -47.62 -19.31 -13.00
C ARG A 326 -46.19 -19.45 -13.57
N ARG A 327 -46.10 -20.50 -14.41
CA ARG A 327 -45.18 -20.80 -15.54
C ARG A 327 -43.81 -21.42 -15.21
N ARG A 328 -43.70 -22.72 -15.55
CA ARG A 328 -42.46 -23.48 -15.74
C ARG A 328 -41.73 -22.98 -17.01
N PRO A 329 -40.39 -22.84 -17.02
CA PRO A 329 -39.59 -22.96 -18.22
C PRO A 329 -39.12 -24.41 -18.40
N THR A 330 -39.08 -24.85 -19.65
CA THR A 330 -38.57 -26.14 -20.13
C THR A 330 -37.05 -26.26 -19.98
N PRO A 331 -36.49 -27.48 -19.82
CA PRO A 331 -35.05 -27.67 -19.74
C PRO A 331 -34.38 -27.54 -21.11
N TRP A 332 -33.26 -26.81 -21.11
CA TRP A 332 -32.37 -26.57 -22.25
C TRP A 332 -31.64 -27.87 -22.65
N SER A 333 -31.69 -28.23 -23.93
CA SER A 333 -30.89 -29.33 -24.51
C SER A 333 -29.54 -28.82 -25.04
N PRO A 334 -28.44 -29.56 -24.91
CA PRO A 334 -27.12 -29.16 -25.41
C PRO A 334 -27.01 -29.34 -26.94
N PRO A 335 -26.20 -28.52 -27.64
CA PRO A 335 -26.04 -28.65 -29.09
C PRO A 335 -25.03 -29.73 -29.49
N SER A 336 -25.37 -30.47 -30.55
CA SER A 336 -24.58 -31.53 -31.20
C SER A 336 -23.31 -31.00 -31.91
N PRO A 337 -22.26 -31.83 -32.09
CA PRO A 337 -21.00 -31.41 -32.69
C PRO A 337 -21.10 -31.19 -34.22
N ARG A 338 -20.44 -30.15 -34.72
CA ARG A 338 -20.33 -29.82 -36.15
C ARG A 338 -19.35 -30.75 -36.88
N PRO A 339 -19.57 -31.07 -38.17
CA PRO A 339 -18.64 -31.86 -38.96
C PRO A 339 -17.43 -31.04 -39.44
N SER A 340 -16.29 -31.74 -39.49
CA SER A 340 -14.96 -31.31 -39.93
C SER A 340 -14.93 -30.74 -41.36
N ARG A 341 -14.40 -29.52 -41.52
CA ARG A 341 -13.95 -29.02 -42.82
C ARG A 341 -12.49 -29.39 -43.05
N GLN A 342 -12.27 -30.03 -44.19
CA GLN A 342 -10.99 -30.52 -44.68
C GLN A 342 -10.03 -29.37 -44.99
N ALA A 343 -8.75 -29.64 -44.79
CA ALA A 343 -7.63 -28.76 -45.03
C ALA A 343 -7.34 -28.61 -46.53
N THR A 344 -7.21 -27.38 -47.00
CA THR A 344 -6.65 -27.07 -48.32
C THR A 344 -5.25 -26.46 -48.12
N THR A 345 -4.26 -27.15 -48.68
CA THR A 345 -2.82 -26.83 -48.73
C THR A 345 -2.52 -25.53 -49.48
N PRO A 346 -1.46 -24.77 -49.12
CA PRO A 346 -0.91 -23.72 -49.97
C PRO A 346 0.28 -24.26 -50.81
N ARG A 347 0.36 -23.86 -52.09
CA ARG A 347 1.56 -24.01 -52.93
C ARG A 347 2.08 -22.63 -53.40
N PRO A 348 3.40 -22.48 -53.68
CA PRO A 348 4.06 -21.18 -53.72
C PRO A 348 4.53 -20.70 -55.11
N SER A 349 4.97 -19.42 -55.13
CA SER A 349 6.04 -18.79 -55.94
C SER A 349 5.74 -18.20 -57.34
N CYS A 350 6.15 -16.92 -57.53
CA CYS A 350 7.11 -16.39 -58.54
C CYS A 350 7.00 -14.84 -58.61
N ARG A 351 7.99 -14.06 -58.12
CA ARG A 351 9.11 -13.37 -58.86
C ARG A 351 8.63 -12.38 -59.95
N ARG A 352 8.69 -11.04 -59.72
CA ARG A 352 9.77 -10.02 -60.02
C ARG A 352 9.44 -9.20 -61.31
N PRO A 353 10.12 -8.07 -61.66
CA PRO A 353 10.48 -6.84 -60.91
C PRO A 353 10.36 -5.51 -61.74
N SER A 354 10.87 -4.39 -61.18
CA SER A 354 11.28 -3.08 -61.81
C SER A 354 10.14 -2.08 -62.14
N THR A 355 10.22 -0.77 -61.89
CA THR A 355 11.30 0.22 -62.15
C THR A 355 11.22 1.49 -61.26
N CYS A 356 12.34 2.23 -61.25
CA CYS A 356 12.67 3.57 -60.71
C CYS A 356 11.64 4.69 -61.06
N ALA A 357 11.61 5.92 -60.51
CA ALA A 357 12.69 6.84 -60.14
C ALA A 357 12.20 8.06 -59.32
N ASN A 358 13.17 8.72 -58.68
CA ASN A 358 13.17 10.03 -58.02
C ASN A 358 12.49 11.18 -58.80
N SER A 359 11.98 12.20 -58.10
CA SER A 359 12.61 13.54 -58.00
C SER A 359 11.65 14.61 -57.41
N THR A 360 12.07 15.26 -56.33
CA THR A 360 11.71 16.64 -55.92
C THR A 360 12.74 17.60 -56.57
N PRO A 361 12.72 18.96 -56.42
CA PRO A 361 11.73 19.99 -56.04
C PRO A 361 11.73 21.14 -57.14
N PRO A 362 11.47 22.47 -56.94
CA PRO A 362 11.23 23.26 -55.72
C PRO A 362 10.15 24.37 -55.73
N ARG A 363 10.05 24.95 -54.52
CA ARG A 363 9.43 26.21 -54.07
C ARG A 363 9.41 27.36 -55.07
N THR A 364 8.33 28.13 -55.01
CA THR A 364 8.32 29.59 -54.84
C THR A 364 7.23 29.97 -53.85
#